data_AF-E9V3I7-F1
#
_entry.id   AF-E9V3I7-F1
#
_cell.length_a   1.000
_cell.length_b   1.000
_cell.length_c   1.000
_cell.angle_alpha   90.00
_cell.angle_beta   90.00
_cell.angle_gamma   90.00
#
_symmetry.space_group_name_H-M   'P 1'
#
loop_
_entity.id
_entity.type
_entity.pdbx_description
1 polymer ?
#
loop_
_entity_poly.entity_id
_entity_poly.type
_entity_poly.pdbx_seq_one_letter_code
_entity_poly.pdbx_strand_id
1 'polypeptide(L)'
;MIGTILVTLIGGVVIGLLGKWLAPGDKDNIPLWLTVVCGIVGMIVGSLLYWVIFGQNNPAFDGHEAAWDNATNGVDWWRHIWQVVVAAVAVVVASGITGRSKA
;
A
#
# COMPACT_ATOMS: atom_id res chain seq x y z
N MET A 1 -16.11 7.99 -4.91
CA MET A 1 -15.35 8.95 -4.08
C MET A 1 -15.38 8.58 -2.59
N ILE A 2 -16.52 8.53 -1.89
CA ILE A 2 -16.53 8.15 -0.46
C ILE A 2 -16.07 6.70 -0.23
N GLY A 3 -16.52 5.75 -1.06
CA GLY A 3 -16.14 4.34 -0.92
C GLY A 3 -14.63 4.09 -1.04
N THR A 4 -13.96 4.76 -1.98
CA THR A 4 -12.51 4.64 -2.19
C THR A 4 -11.72 5.21 -1.02
N ILE A 5 -12.19 6.31 -0.42
CA ILE A 5 -11.58 6.89 0.79
C ILE A 5 -11.67 5.90 1.96
N LEU A 6 -12.85 5.31 2.21
CA LEU A 6 -13.04 4.36 3.30
C LEU A 6 -12.16 3.11 3.11
N VAL A 7 -12.13 2.55 1.90
CA VAL A 7 -11.27 1.39 1.59
C VAL A 7 -9.80 1.74 1.73
N THR A 8 -9.38 2.94 1.32
CA THR A 8 -7.97 3.38 1.46
C THR A 8 -7.56 3.54 2.92
N LEU A 9 -8.45 4.03 3.78
CA LEU A 9 -8.15 4.17 5.21
C LEU A 9 -8.12 2.82 5.92
N ILE A 10 -9.15 1.98 5.73
CA ILE A 10 -9.24 0.66 6.35
C ILE A 10 -8.13 -0.25 5.80
N GLY A 11 -7.99 -0.29 4.47
CA GLY A 11 -6.93 -1.00 3.78
C GLY A 11 -5.56 -0.48 4.17
N GLY A 12 -5.38 0.83 4.32
CA GLY A 12 -4.12 1.44 4.76
C GLY A 12 -3.70 0.97 6.14
N VAL A 13 -4.62 0.82 7.10
CA VAL A 13 -4.30 0.22 8.40
C VAL A 13 -3.84 -1.23 8.23
N VAL A 14 -4.58 -2.05 7.49
CA VAL A 14 -4.27 -3.48 7.28
C VAL A 14 -2.95 -3.67 6.54
N ILE A 15 -2.79 -3.00 5.40
CA ILE A 15 -1.59 -3.02 4.56
C ILE A 15 -0.39 -2.44 5.29
N GLY A 16 -0.56 -1.41 6.12
CA GLY A 16 0.51 -0.87 6.95
C GLY A 16 1.04 -1.91 7.94
N LEU A 17 0.14 -2.64 8.60
CA LEU A 17 0.51 -3.72 9.52
C LEU A 17 1.17 -4.90 8.79
N LEU A 18 0.64 -5.29 7.62
CA LEU A 18 1.23 -6.33 6.78
C LEU A 18 2.60 -5.93 6.23
N GLY A 19 2.73 -4.70 5.75
CA GLY A 19 3.99 -4.13 5.27
C GLY A 19 5.02 -4.06 6.39
N LYS A 20 4.61 -3.66 7.61
CA LYS A 20 5.47 -3.77 8.78
C LYS A 20 5.88 -5.21 9.03
N TRP A 21 4.99 -6.19 8.96
CA TRP A 21 5.39 -7.58 9.18
C TRP A 21 6.40 -8.09 8.13
N LEU A 22 6.24 -7.67 6.88
CA LEU A 22 7.13 -8.04 5.76
C LEU A 22 8.47 -7.26 5.76
N ALA A 23 8.51 -6.07 6.37
CA ALA A 23 9.70 -5.23 6.40
C ALA A 23 10.87 -5.89 7.16
N PRO A 24 12.08 -5.97 6.59
CA PRO A 24 13.28 -6.46 7.29
C PRO A 24 13.85 -5.42 8.28
N GLY A 25 14.59 -5.89 9.30
CA GLY A 25 15.38 -5.04 10.23
C GLY A 25 14.63 -4.60 11.50
N ASP A 26 15.09 -3.49 12.11
CA ASP A 26 14.57 -2.92 13.36
C ASP A 26 13.25 -2.15 13.20
N LYS A 27 12.31 -2.76 12.47
CA LYS A 27 10.95 -2.26 12.27
C LYS A 27 10.11 -2.22 13.54
N ASP A 28 10.55 -2.80 14.65
CA ASP A 28 9.73 -2.89 15.86
C ASP A 28 9.70 -1.56 16.63
N ASN A 29 10.70 -0.70 16.44
CA ASN A 29 10.79 0.62 17.08
C ASN A 29 9.91 1.71 16.42
N ILE A 30 9.21 1.40 15.32
CA ILE A 30 8.34 2.36 14.63
C ILE A 30 7.01 2.54 15.39
N PRO A 31 6.56 3.77 15.67
CA PRO A 31 5.28 4.00 16.31
C PRO A 31 4.12 3.55 15.39
N LEU A 32 3.04 3.04 15.98
CA LEU A 32 1.92 2.47 15.23
C LEU A 32 1.26 3.47 14.27
N TRP A 33 1.17 4.75 14.64
CA TRP A 33 0.61 5.78 13.77
C TRP A 33 1.42 5.94 12.47
N LEU A 34 2.75 5.86 12.55
CA LEU A 34 3.63 5.98 11.38
C LEU A 34 3.51 4.75 10.49
N THR A 35 3.26 3.58 11.08
CA THR A 35 2.94 2.35 10.34
C THR A 35 1.65 2.50 9.53
N VAL A 36 0.60 3.10 10.13
CA VAL A 36 -0.66 3.37 9.43
C VAL A 36 -0.45 4.36 8.29
N VAL A 37 0.32 5.43 8.50
CA VAL A 37 0.68 6.38 7.43
C VAL A 37 1.43 5.68 6.30
N CYS A 38 2.41 4.82 6.60
CA CYS A 38 3.11 4.03 5.59
C CYS A 38 2.17 3.10 4.82
N GLY A 39 1.17 2.54 5.49
CA GLY A 39 0.14 1.73 4.85
C GLY A 39 -0.79 2.51 3.93
N ILE A 40 -1.19 3.73 4.31
CA ILE A 40 -1.96 4.63 3.43
C ILE A 40 -1.11 5.02 2.20
N VAL A 41 0.18 5.32 2.40
CA VAL A 41 1.11 5.56 1.30
C VAL A 41 1.21 4.32 0.40
N GLY A 42 1.30 3.13 0.99
CA GLY A 42 1.27 1.85 0.27
C GLY A 42 0.02 1.67 -0.57
N MET A 43 -1.16 1.96 -0.01
CA MET A 43 -2.44 1.90 -0.74
C MET A 43 -2.44 2.82 -1.97
N ILE A 44 -1.98 4.05 -1.82
CA ILE A 44 -2.01 5.05 -2.90
C ILE A 44 -0.92 4.73 -3.94
N VAL A 45 0.34 4.69 -3.50
CA VAL A 45 1.51 4.54 -4.37
C VAL A 45 1.56 3.14 -4.98
N GLY A 46 1.22 2.10 -4.23
CA GLY A 46 1.15 0.73 -4.75
C GLY A 46 0.08 0.55 -5.82
N SER A 47 -1.08 1.21 -5.67
CA SER A 47 -2.12 1.20 -6.70
C SER A 47 -1.68 1.93 -7.97
N LEU A 48 -1.04 3.09 -7.81
CA LEU A 48 -0.50 3.86 -8.94
C LEU A 48 0.60 3.08 -9.67
N LEU A 49 1.54 2.49 -8.95
CA LEU A 49 2.61 1.68 -9.54
C LEU A 49 2.06 0.46 -10.26
N TYR A 50 1.11 -0.25 -9.66
CA TYR A 50 0.46 -1.37 -10.33
C TYR A 50 -0.24 -0.92 -11.63
N TRP A 51 -0.97 0.20 -11.57
CA TRP A 51 -1.68 0.73 -12.72
C TRP A 51 -0.72 1.10 -13.86
N VAL A 52 0.36 1.82 -13.58
CA VAL A 52 1.35 2.24 -14.60
C VAL A 52 2.06 1.05 -15.24
N ILE A 53 2.40 0.01 -14.47
CA ILE A 53 3.25 -1.07 -14.98
C ILE A 53 2.42 -2.20 -15.63
N PHE A 54 1.27 -2.54 -15.06
CA PHE A 54 0.50 -3.73 -15.44
C PHE A 54 -0.99 -3.46 -15.69
N GLY A 55 -1.57 -2.42 -15.08
CA GLY A 55 -3.01 -2.16 -15.12
C GLY A 55 -3.54 -1.61 -16.45
N GLN A 56 -2.70 -0.97 -17.28
CA GLN A 56 -3.13 -0.27 -18.50
C GLN A 56 -3.74 -1.18 -19.58
N ASN A 57 -3.44 -2.48 -19.57
CA ASN A 57 -3.82 -3.42 -20.63
C ASN A 57 -4.70 -4.58 -20.14
N ASN A 58 -5.22 -4.52 -18.92
CA ASN A 58 -6.08 -5.59 -18.41
C ASN A 58 -7.49 -5.47 -19.03
N PRO A 59 -7.99 -6.48 -19.76
CA PRO A 59 -9.35 -6.45 -20.29
C PRO A 59 -10.35 -6.54 -19.14
N ALA A 60 -11.19 -5.51 -19.01
CA ALA A 60 -12.31 -5.52 -18.07
C ALA A 60 -13.36 -6.56 -18.52
N PHE A 61 -13.79 -7.42 -17.61
CA PHE A 61 -14.83 -8.43 -17.81
C PHE A 61 -16.27 -7.85 -17.77
N ASP A 62 -16.46 -6.64 -17.26
CA ASP A 62 -17.76 -5.94 -17.06
C ASP A 62 -17.87 -4.62 -17.83
N GLY A 63 -16.87 -4.31 -18.67
CA GLY A 63 -16.86 -3.15 -19.57
C GLY A 63 -16.62 -1.81 -18.88
N HIS A 64 -16.13 -1.78 -17.65
CA HIS A 64 -15.79 -0.55 -16.93
C HIS A 64 -14.46 0.03 -17.43
N GLU A 65 -14.31 1.36 -17.40
CA GLU A 65 -13.03 1.99 -17.75
C GLU A 65 -11.95 1.64 -16.70
N ALA A 66 -10.79 1.18 -17.17
CA ALA A 66 -9.68 0.83 -16.30
C ALA A 66 -9.12 2.08 -15.61
N ALA A 67 -9.19 2.10 -14.29
CA ALA A 67 -8.73 3.20 -13.46
C ALA A 67 -7.65 2.73 -12.47
N TRP A 68 -6.90 3.68 -11.90
CA TRP A 68 -5.84 3.38 -10.94
C TRP A 68 -6.34 2.78 -9.63
N ASP A 69 -7.60 3.00 -9.28
CA ASP A 69 -8.30 2.42 -8.13
C ASP A 69 -9.12 1.17 -8.48
N ASN A 70 -9.22 0.81 -9.76
CA ASN A 70 -9.95 -0.35 -10.26
C ASN A 70 -9.33 -0.84 -11.59
N ALA A 71 -8.25 -1.63 -11.48
CA ALA A 71 -7.41 -2.00 -12.61
C ALA A 71 -7.62 -3.46 -13.09
N THR A 72 -8.37 -4.28 -12.35
CA THR A 72 -8.82 -5.60 -12.78
C THR A 72 -10.26 -5.85 -12.33
N ASN A 73 -10.90 -6.91 -12.85
CA ASN A 73 -12.25 -7.26 -12.45
C ASN A 73 -12.26 -8.18 -11.24
N GLY A 74 -12.84 -7.70 -10.15
CA GLY A 74 -13.01 -8.43 -8.89
C GLY A 74 -12.10 -7.89 -7.79
N VAL A 75 -11.57 -8.78 -6.97
CA VAL A 75 -10.60 -8.38 -5.95
C VAL A 75 -9.22 -8.33 -6.61
N ASP A 76 -8.68 -7.13 -6.82
CA ASP A 76 -7.33 -6.90 -7.37
C ASP A 76 -6.24 -7.34 -6.36
N TRP A 77 -6.14 -8.63 -6.10
CA TRP A 77 -5.18 -9.21 -5.17
C TRP A 77 -3.75 -8.81 -5.54
N TRP A 78 -3.45 -8.74 -6.84
CA TRP A 78 -2.13 -8.32 -7.30
C TRP A 78 -1.85 -6.86 -6.95
N ARG A 79 -2.81 -5.94 -7.14
CA ARG A 79 -2.69 -4.55 -6.67
C ARG A 79 -2.39 -4.50 -5.17
N HIS A 80 -3.08 -5.32 -4.37
CA HIS A 80 -2.85 -5.37 -2.93
C HIS A 80 -1.45 -5.90 -2.57
N ILE A 81 -0.88 -6.84 -3.32
CA ILE A 81 0.51 -7.26 -3.15
C ILE A 81 1.48 -6.08 -3.37
N TRP A 82 1.27 -5.30 -4.45
CA TRP A 82 2.08 -4.09 -4.70
C TRP A 82 1.96 -3.07 -3.57
N GLN A 83 0.75 -2.88 -3.02
CA GLN A 83 0.54 -2.01 -1.88
C GLN A 83 1.30 -2.49 -0.63
N VAL A 84 1.31 -3.80 -0.35
CA VAL A 84 2.08 -4.38 0.77
C VAL A 84 3.59 -4.20 0.55
N VAL A 85 4.10 -4.44 -0.66
CA VAL A 85 5.53 -4.25 -0.98
C VAL A 85 5.94 -2.79 -0.77
N VAL A 86 5.16 -1.84 -1.30
CA VAL A 86 5.44 -0.41 -1.13
C VAL A 86 5.34 -0.01 0.34
N ALA A 87 4.33 -0.50 1.07
CA ALA A 87 4.21 -0.24 2.50
C ALA A 87 5.41 -0.81 3.29
N ALA A 88 5.91 -2.00 2.95
CA ALA A 88 7.09 -2.58 3.58
C ALA A 88 8.33 -1.70 3.33
N VAL A 89 8.55 -1.25 2.10
CA VAL A 89 9.65 -0.31 1.78
C VAL A 89 9.49 0.99 2.56
N ALA A 90 8.29 1.56 2.61
CA ALA A 90 8.01 2.78 3.37
C ALA A 90 8.29 2.59 4.87
N VAL A 91 7.93 1.44 5.45
CA VAL A 91 8.23 1.12 6.85
C VAL A 91 9.73 1.01 7.11
N VAL A 92 10.50 0.38 6.22
CA VAL A 92 11.98 0.29 6.35
C VAL A 92 12.61 1.68 6.31
N VAL A 93 12.19 2.53 5.37
CA VAL A 93 12.70 3.89 5.26
C VAL A 93 12.32 4.71 6.50
N ALA A 94 11.06 4.63 6.93
CA ALA A 94 10.56 5.32 8.10
C ALA A 94 11.29 4.89 9.38
N SER A 95 11.46 3.58 9.60
CA SER A 95 12.16 3.04 10.77
C SER A 95 13.63 3.46 10.80
N GLY A 96 14.31 3.50 9.65
CA GLY A 96 15.68 4.00 9.54
C GLY A 96 15.82 5.48 9.91
N ILE A 97 14.85 6.31 9.53
CA ILE A 97 14.85 7.75 9.85
C ILE A 97 14.53 7.98 11.33
N THR A 98 13.51 7.29 11.87
CA THR A 98 13.06 7.51 13.25
C THR A 98 13.88 6.77 14.30
N GLY A 99 14.53 5.66 13.94
CA GLY A 99 15.31 4.82 14.85
C GLY A 99 16.66 5.42 15.28
N ARG A 100 17.16 6.43 14.55
CA ARG A 100 18.48 7.05 14.81
C ARG A 100 18.48 8.07 15.97
N SER A 101 17.34 8.36 16.60
CA SER A 101 17.25 9.43 17.64
C SER A 101 17.56 8.99 19.07
N LYS A 102 18.23 7.85 19.29
CA LYS A 102 18.76 7.46 20.61
C LYS A 102 20.26 7.23 20.53
N ALA A 103 21.01 8.33 20.48
CA ALA A 103 22.44 8.38 20.81
C ALA A 103 22.63 9.53 21.79
#